data_AF-A0A9W5F1S9-F1
#
_entry.id   AF-A0A9W5F1S9-F1
#
_cell.length_a   1.000
_cell.length_b   1.000
_cell.length_c   1.000
_cell.angle_alpha   90.00
_cell.angle_beta   90.00
_cell.angle_gamma   90.00
#
_symmetry.space_group_name_H-M   'P 1'
#
loop_
_entity.id
_entity.type
_entity.pdbx_description
1 polymer ?
#
loop_
_entity_poly.entity_id
_entity_poly.type
_entity_poly.pdbx_seq_one_letter_code
_entity_poly.pdbx_strand_id
1 'polypeptide(L)' 'MTTIYYETLPVAHLTFDGEWTLDYDPGWEARRTAFPVSLTMPLRSGPVGTAKLLPWLANLLPETHLA' A
#
# COMPACT_ATOMS: atom_id res chain seq x y z
N MET A 1 -10.61 7.36 -1.36
CA MET A 1 -9.92 6.19 -1.95
C MET A 1 -8.80 6.72 -2.83
N THR A 2 -7.58 6.26 -2.60
CA THR A 2 -6.38 6.68 -3.34
C THR A 2 -5.72 5.44 -3.95
N THR A 3 -5.40 5.47 -5.23
CA THR A 3 -4.74 4.35 -5.91
C THR A 3 -3.23 4.53 -5.89
N ILE A 4 -2.50 3.47 -5.53
CA ILE A 4 -1.05 3.38 -5.61
C ILE A 4 -0.68 2.77 -6.96
N TYR A 5 0.23 3.41 -7.68
CA TYR A 5 0.68 2.97 -9.00
C TYR A 5 2.15 2.58 -8.99
N TYR A 6 2.50 1.60 -9.82
CA TYR A 6 3.85 1.38 -10.30
C TYR A 6 3.87 1.75 -11.79
N GLU A 7 4.61 2.81 -12.14
CA GLU A 7 4.52 3.47 -13.44
C GLU A 7 3.06 3.86 -13.73
N THR A 8 2.39 3.13 -14.63
CA THR A 8 0.99 3.34 -15.02
C THR A 8 0.06 2.22 -14.55
N LEU A 9 0.59 1.22 -13.86
CA LEU A 9 -0.15 0.03 -13.44
C LEU A 9 -0.69 0.22 -12.01
N PRO A 10 -2.01 0.05 -11.78
CA PRO A 10 -2.56 0.08 -10.43
C PRO A 10 -2.02 -1.12 -9.64
N VAL A 11 -1.50 -0.86 -8.44
CA VAL A 11 -0.88 -1.86 -7.56
C VAL A 11 -1.78 -2.15 -6.38
N ALA A 12 -2.32 -1.11 -5.74
CA ALA A 12 -3.15 -1.22 -4.55
C ALA A 12 -4.07 -0.01 -4.38
N HIS A 13 -5.10 -0.18 -3.56
CA HIS A 13 -6.08 0.83 -3.21
C HIS A 13 -6.01 1.12 -1.72
N LEU A 14 -5.76 2.38 -1.40
CA LEU A 14 -5.81 2.91 -0.05
C LEU A 14 -7.21 3.48 0.22
N THR A 15 -7.87 2.96 1.24
CA THR A 15 -9.20 3.36 1.69
C THR A 15 -9.15 3.85 3.14
N PHE A 16 -10.07 4.75 3.48
CA PHE A 16 -10.25 5.25 4.83
C PHE A 16 -11.73 5.21 5.17
N ASP A 17 -12.09 4.37 6.14
CA ASP A 17 -13.42 4.27 6.72
C ASP A 17 -13.28 3.97 8.22
N GLY A 18 -13.12 5.03 9.02
CA GLY A 18 -12.77 4.94 10.44
C GLY A 18 -11.31 4.53 10.71
N GLU A 19 -10.78 3.61 9.91
CA GLU A 19 -9.38 3.18 9.90
C GLU A 19 -8.82 3.16 8.47
N TRP A 20 -7.50 3.24 8.36
CA TRP A 20 -6.81 3.07 7.08
C TRP A 20 -6.69 1.59 6.73
N THR A 21 -7.04 1.26 5.50
CA THR A 21 -6.88 -0.07 4.91
C THR A 21 -6.26 0.01 3.53
N LEU A 22 -5.44 -0.99 3.20
CA LEU A 22 -4.82 -1.14 1.89
C LEU A 22 -5.15 -2.52 1.31
N ASP A 23 -5.70 -2.54 0.09
CA ASP A 23 -6.00 -3.76 -0.66
C ASP A 23 -5.17 -3.78 -1.95
N TYR A 24 -4.49 -4.89 -2.24
CA TYR A 24 -3.84 -5.03 -3.54
C TYR A 24 -4.87 -5.10 -4.67
N ASP A 25 -4.55 -4.49 -5.81
CA ASP A 25 -5.37 -4.61 -7.00
C ASP A 25 -5.35 -6.07 -7.50
N PRO A 26 -6.50 -6.72 -7.73
CA PRO A 26 -6.54 -8.11 -8.17
C PRO A 26 -5.79 -8.34 -9.49
N GLY A 27 -5.82 -7.36 -10.39
CA GLY A 27 -5.09 -7.38 -11.65
C GLY A 27 -3.58 -7.22 -11.48
N TRP A 28 -3.11 -6.61 -10.38
CA TRP A 28 -1.71 -6.64 -9.99
C TRP A 28 -1.32 -8.02 -9.45
N GLU A 29 -2.07 -8.57 -8.49
CA GLU A 29 -1.76 -9.87 -7.85
C GLU A 29 -1.75 -11.07 -8.81
N ALA A 30 -2.49 -10.97 -9.92
CA ALA A 30 -2.52 -11.97 -10.97
C ALA A 30 -1.26 -11.96 -11.86
N ARG A 31 -0.44 -10.89 -11.83
CA ARG A 31 0.75 -10.79 -12.68
C ARG A 31 1.89 -11.64 -12.13
N ARG A 32 2.58 -12.36 -13.03
CA ARG A 32 3.75 -13.17 -12.69
C ARG A 32 4.90 -12.35 -12.09
N THR A 33 5.03 -11.08 -12.51
CA THR A 33 6.07 -10.16 -12.07
C THR A 33 5.61 -9.23 -10.94
N ALA A 34 4.45 -9.50 -10.33
CA ALA A 34 3.95 -8.71 -9.22
C ALA A 34 4.91 -8.80 -8.03
N PHE A 35 5.06 -7.68 -7.34
CA PHE A 35 5.80 -7.58 -6.10
C PHE A 35 4.97 -6.81 -5.06
N PRO A 36 5.18 -7.08 -3.76
CA PRO A 36 4.49 -6.34 -2.72
C PRO A 36 5.07 -4.93 -2.58
N VAL A 37 4.24 -3.98 -2.18
CA VAL A 37 4.63 -2.59 -1.86
C VAL A 37 5.60 -2.54 -0.67
N SER A 38 5.49 -3.49 0.25
CA SER A 38 6.42 -3.70 1.37
C SER A 38 6.51 -5.18 1.72
N LEU A 39 7.68 -5.64 2.15
CA LEU A 39 7.87 -7.02 2.63
C LEU A 39 7.04 -7.32 3.90
N THR A 40 6.65 -6.29 4.66
CA THR A 40 5.75 -6.44 5.82
C THR A 40 4.27 -6.57 5.43
N MET A 41 3.96 -6.35 4.15
CA MET A 41 2.61 -6.37 3.56
C MET A 41 2.60 -7.29 2.33
N PRO A 42 2.77 -8.62 2.48
CA PRO A 42 2.91 -9.51 1.33
C PRO A 42 1.63 -9.58 0.50
N LEU A 43 1.78 -9.87 -0.80
CA LEU A 43 0.65 -10.15 -1.69
C LEU A 43 -0.20 -11.30 -1.11
N ARG A 44 -1.51 -11.27 -1.40
CA ARG A 44 -2.51 -12.28 -1.02
C ARG A 44 -2.70 -12.44 0.49
N SER A 45 -2.35 -11.41 1.26
CA SER A 45 -2.57 -11.36 2.71
C SER A 45 -3.99 -10.92 3.11
N GLY A 46 -4.83 -10.57 2.12
CA GLY A 46 -6.07 -9.84 2.34
C GLY A 46 -5.83 -8.35 2.66
N PRO A 47 -6.85 -7.63 3.16
CA PRO A 47 -6.74 -6.22 3.49
C PRO A 47 -5.65 -5.98 4.56
N VAL A 48 -4.76 -5.04 4.29
CA VAL A 48 -3.74 -4.63 5.26
C VAL A 48 -4.31 -3.55 6.16
N GLY A 49 -4.41 -3.86 7.45
CA GLY A 49 -4.92 -2.92 8.46
C GLY A 49 -3.91 -1.84 8.90
N THR A 50 -4.46 -0.86 9.59
CA THR A 50 -3.79 0.36 10.06
C THR A 50 -2.47 0.10 10.80
N ALA A 51 -2.38 -0.94 11.63
CA ALA A 51 -1.19 -1.24 12.44
C ALA A 51 0.08 -1.50 11.60
N LYS A 52 -0.06 -2.10 10.41
CA LYS A 52 1.07 -2.33 9.48
C LYS A 52 1.24 -1.18 8.50
N LEU A 53 0.13 -0.55 8.14
CA LEU A 53 0.06 0.48 7.11
C LEU A 53 0.61 1.84 7.57
N LEU A 54 0.30 2.28 8.80
CA LEU A 54 0.75 3.59 9.29
C LEU A 54 2.28 3.72 9.36
N PRO A 55 3.05 2.75 9.90
CA PRO A 55 4.50 2.84 9.88
C PRO A 55 5.07 2.94 8.47
N TRP A 56 4.48 2.22 7.51
CA TRP A 56 4.90 2.29 6.12
C TRP A 56 4.60 3.66 5.49
N LEU A 57 3.40 4.22 5.72
CA LEU A 57 3.04 5.57 5.25
C LEU A 57 3.94 6.64 5.84
N ALA A 58 4.25 6.56 7.14
CA ALA A 58 5.14 7.50 7.81
C ALA A 58 6.56 7.50 7.19
N ASN A 59 7.06 6.32 6.83
CA ASN A 59 8.38 6.17 6.20
C ASN A 59 8.45 6.70 4.76
N LEU A 60 7.34 7.11 4.16
CA LEU A 60 7.33 7.81 2.87
C LEU A 60 7.42 9.33 3.02
N LEU A 61 7.21 9.84 4.23
CA LEU A 61 7.24 11.26 4.50
C LEU A 61 8.68 11.71 4.78
N PRO A 62 9.00 12.99 4.51
CA PRO A 62 10.27 13.55 4.92
C PRO A 62 10.51 13.39 6.43
N GLU A 63 11.69 12.93 6.81
CA GLU A 63 12.09 12.81 8.23
C GLU A 63 12.52 14.14 8.84
N THR A 64 12.67 15.18 8.03
CA THR A 64 13.01 16.52 8.49
C THR A 64 11.73 17.30 8.78
N HIS A 65 11.62 17.83 9.99
CA HIS A 65 10.73 18.96 10.21
C HIS A 65 11.22 20.09 9.31
N LEU A 66 10.33 20.68 8.52
CA LEU A 66 10.58 21.89 7.70
C LEU A 66 11.51 22.83 8.50
N ALA A 67 12.77 22.90 8.06
CA ALA A 67 13.80 23.72 8.69
C ALA A 67 13.54 25.21 8.42
#